data_AF-A0A1C0VKW6-F1
#
_entry.id   AF-A0A1C0VKW6-F1
#
_cell.length_a   1.000
_cell.length_b   1.000
_cell.length_c   1.000
_cell.angle_alpha   90.00
_cell.angle_beta   90.00
_cell.angle_gamma   90.00
#
_symmetry.space_group_name_H-M   'P 1'
#
loop_
_entity.id
_entity.type
_entity.pdbx_description
1 polymer ?
#
loop_
_entity_poly.entity_id
_entity_poly.type
_entity_poly.pdbx_seq_one_letter_code
_entity_poly.pdbx_strand_id
1 'polypeptide(L)'
;MLTLNSSPIAWLNRQYFDLGPLNGGKPHHYGIEFSYNSLINNTTLPYTVQVNVSPFFRESLVKETGMFQYHVNHPLQLAKELRTERWEKLCEYLSNYQELPNITKLRVMNLLRSLCFHRVVKEYIPEISSDEIASNVELATLAWCRALSSLITHFDDRTFDYIQEIAAIATHAPSGSKVKINAGLQMVVEYSKIFGDLAAAEFWREEVTKDIEILKPSLNEFEYNLLMSMYYRSVSFVPFLRRDKQKVVEEMDLCESHARSLKPENELQQIVARENLSLCMESRSKESIWLKDLDLAEERVRLIVQLEPLEPRYHLELAEVLTKRGKLEEAAKYYRSATRLGPPGTPVAWFMAGQCHEKMGELELASDCYLASLQIEPEAISVVQHLANIAPSLGNPGLINWSNLRLAELEEQKQQLQPKAAPNFQSESLSALKRSADKVLV
;
A
#
# COMPACT_ATOMS: atom_id res chain seq x y z
N MET A 1 -21.33 -6.14 -24.67
CA MET A 1 -20.05 -6.44 -23.99
C MET A 1 -19.65 -5.19 -23.23
N LEU A 2 -19.37 -5.28 -21.93
CA LEU A 2 -18.83 -4.14 -21.19
C LEU A 2 -17.44 -3.82 -21.75
N THR A 3 -17.15 -2.54 -21.98
CA THR A 3 -15.85 -2.09 -22.50
C THR A 3 -15.17 -1.26 -21.43
N LEU A 4 -13.84 -1.18 -21.43
CA LEU A 4 -13.12 -0.38 -20.42
C LEU A 4 -13.52 1.10 -20.42
N ASN A 5 -14.10 1.60 -21.52
CA ASN A 5 -14.63 2.96 -21.64
C ASN A 5 -16.04 3.15 -21.03
N SER A 6 -16.77 2.07 -20.72
CA SER A 6 -18.13 2.15 -20.19
C SER A 6 -18.19 2.30 -18.66
N SER A 7 -17.05 2.26 -17.97
CA SER A 7 -16.95 2.48 -16.53
C SER A 7 -15.88 3.53 -16.25
N PRO A 8 -16.20 4.65 -15.56
CA PRO A 8 -15.20 5.64 -15.17
C PRO A 8 -14.07 5.05 -14.31
N ILE A 9 -14.38 4.08 -13.44
CA ILE A 9 -13.38 3.36 -12.63
C ILE A 9 -12.48 2.53 -13.53
N ALA A 10 -13.05 1.78 -14.49
CA ALA A 10 -12.27 0.98 -15.43
C ALA A 10 -11.40 1.87 -16.35
N TRP A 11 -11.95 2.98 -16.82
CA TRP A 11 -11.26 3.94 -17.67
C TRP A 11 -10.08 4.59 -16.95
N LEU A 12 -10.26 5.06 -15.70
CA LEU A 12 -9.18 5.67 -14.92
C LEU A 12 -8.07 4.67 -14.60
N ASN A 13 -8.42 3.42 -14.31
CA ASN A 13 -7.47 2.37 -13.90
C ASN A 13 -7.10 1.43 -15.07
N ARG A 14 -7.23 1.89 -16.32
CA ARG A 14 -7.09 1.05 -17.53
C ARG A 14 -5.78 0.25 -17.58
N GLN A 15 -4.68 0.86 -17.15
CA GLN A 15 -3.36 0.21 -17.11
C GLN A 15 -3.35 -1.12 -16.34
N TYR A 16 -4.20 -1.27 -15.32
CA TYR A 16 -4.32 -2.53 -14.59
C TYR A 16 -5.02 -3.62 -15.41
N PHE A 17 -5.91 -3.29 -16.34
CA PHE A 17 -6.63 -4.30 -17.12
C PHE A 17 -5.80 -4.80 -18.31
N ASP A 18 -5.30 -3.86 -19.11
CA ASP A 18 -4.73 -4.16 -20.43
C ASP A 18 -3.39 -3.47 -20.69
N LEU A 19 -2.77 -2.86 -19.66
CA LEU A 19 -1.57 -2.01 -19.78
C LEU A 19 -1.75 -0.89 -20.81
N GLY A 20 -2.99 -0.42 -20.99
CA GLY A 20 -3.34 0.65 -21.91
C GLY A 20 -2.78 2.03 -21.51
N PRO A 21 -3.27 3.10 -22.15
CA PRO A 21 -2.76 4.45 -21.90
C PRO A 21 -3.05 4.94 -20.47
N LEU A 22 -2.15 5.78 -19.98
CA LEU A 22 -2.37 6.58 -18.78
C LEU A 22 -3.46 7.63 -19.06
N ASN A 23 -4.57 7.58 -18.34
CA ASN A 23 -5.71 8.48 -18.50
C ASN A 23 -5.69 9.62 -17.46
N GLY A 24 -4.49 10.04 -17.06
CA GLY A 24 -4.28 10.78 -15.82
C GLY A 24 -4.42 9.86 -14.60
N GLY A 25 -4.45 10.44 -13.39
CA GLY A 25 -4.75 9.68 -12.18
C GLY A 25 -3.80 9.90 -11.00
N LYS A 26 -3.80 8.92 -10.11
CA LYS A 26 -3.03 8.83 -8.86
C LYS A 26 -1.54 8.52 -9.14
N PRO A 27 -0.59 8.82 -8.23
CA PRO A 27 0.84 8.54 -8.43
C PRO A 27 1.17 7.11 -8.89
N HIS A 28 0.49 6.08 -8.40
CA HIS A 28 0.75 4.70 -8.81
C HIS A 28 0.50 4.42 -10.30
N HIS A 29 -0.41 5.16 -10.97
CA HIS A 29 -0.62 5.06 -12.42
C HIS A 29 0.59 5.58 -13.20
N TYR A 30 1.16 6.70 -12.75
CA TYR A 30 2.44 7.21 -13.27
C TYR A 30 3.58 6.23 -12.97
N GLY A 31 3.56 5.57 -11.81
CA GLY A 31 4.52 4.50 -11.49
C GLY A 31 4.52 3.36 -12.51
N ILE A 32 3.36 2.93 -12.99
CA ILE A 32 3.23 1.94 -14.08
C ILE A 32 3.84 2.52 -15.37
N GLU A 33 3.50 3.76 -15.71
CA GLU A 33 3.97 4.41 -16.94
C GLU A 33 5.50 4.56 -16.96
N PHE A 34 6.09 5.03 -15.85
CA PHE A 34 7.53 5.15 -15.69
C PHE A 34 8.23 3.79 -15.74
N SER A 35 7.64 2.75 -15.11
CA SER A 35 8.22 1.40 -15.13
C SER A 35 8.19 0.80 -16.54
N TYR A 36 7.10 0.99 -17.28
CA TYR A 36 7.01 0.55 -18.67
C TYR A 36 8.00 1.30 -19.56
N ASN A 37 8.08 2.62 -19.45
CA ASN A 37 9.00 3.42 -20.25
C ASN A 37 10.47 3.10 -19.92
N SER A 38 10.76 2.80 -18.65
CA SER A 38 12.07 2.29 -18.22
C SER A 38 12.42 0.96 -18.89
N LEU A 39 11.46 0.03 -18.98
CA LEU A 39 11.63 -1.26 -19.65
C LEU A 39 11.90 -1.09 -21.14
N ILE A 40 11.08 -0.31 -21.86
CA ILE A 40 11.17 -0.22 -23.33
C ILE A 40 12.34 0.67 -23.78
N ASN A 41 12.62 1.76 -23.08
CA ASN A 41 13.68 2.69 -23.47
C ASN A 41 15.05 2.34 -22.87
N ASN A 42 15.15 1.23 -22.14
CA ASN A 42 16.35 0.82 -21.43
C ASN A 42 16.94 1.88 -20.47
N THR A 43 16.08 2.68 -19.85
CA THR A 43 16.49 3.73 -18.91
C THR A 43 16.41 3.24 -17.47
N THR A 44 17.33 3.66 -16.62
CA THR A 44 17.30 3.36 -15.18
C THR A 44 16.63 4.50 -14.44
N LEU A 45 15.57 4.20 -13.69
CA LEU A 45 14.90 5.19 -12.85
C LEU A 45 15.74 5.44 -11.60
N PRO A 46 16.11 6.70 -11.29
CA PRO A 46 16.91 7.03 -10.10
C PRO A 46 16.15 6.81 -8.78
N TYR A 47 14.82 6.76 -8.86
CA TYR A 47 13.84 6.51 -7.80
C TYR A 47 12.52 6.10 -8.43
N THR A 48 11.67 5.42 -7.67
CA THR A 48 10.32 5.01 -8.08
C THR A 48 9.27 5.71 -7.24
N VAL A 49 8.04 5.75 -7.76
CA VAL A 49 6.83 6.02 -6.98
C VAL A 49 6.79 5.06 -5.77
N GLN A 50 6.51 5.60 -4.58
CA GLN A 50 6.68 4.93 -3.29
C GLN A 50 5.46 4.13 -2.84
N VAL A 51 4.26 4.52 -3.29
CA VAL A 51 3.01 3.93 -2.83
C VAL A 51 2.93 2.45 -3.22
N ASN A 52 2.66 1.61 -2.23
CA ASN A 52 2.34 0.22 -2.45
C ASN A 52 0.82 0.09 -2.54
N VAL A 53 0.35 -0.42 -3.67
CA VAL A 53 -1.05 -0.72 -3.90
C VAL A 53 -1.34 -2.13 -3.37
N SER A 54 -2.50 -2.34 -2.77
CA SER A 54 -2.92 -3.65 -2.25
C SER A 54 -2.72 -4.75 -3.31
N PRO A 55 -2.27 -5.97 -2.93
CA PRO A 55 -2.11 -7.06 -3.88
C PRO A 55 -3.46 -7.45 -4.53
N PHE A 56 -4.57 -7.20 -3.84
CA PHE A 56 -5.93 -7.47 -4.31
C PHE A 56 -6.51 -6.39 -5.22
N PHE A 57 -5.79 -5.30 -5.48
CA PHE A 57 -6.35 -4.15 -6.17
C PHE A 57 -6.89 -4.47 -7.57
N ARG A 58 -6.19 -5.31 -8.35
CA ARG A 58 -6.68 -5.79 -9.65
C ARG A 58 -8.00 -6.55 -9.51
N GLU A 59 -8.08 -7.41 -8.49
CA GLU A 59 -9.27 -8.22 -8.23
C GLU A 59 -10.45 -7.32 -7.85
N SER A 60 -10.24 -6.36 -6.95
CA SER A 60 -11.24 -5.35 -6.59
C SER A 60 -11.71 -4.56 -7.81
N LEU A 61 -10.79 -4.14 -8.68
CA LEU A 61 -11.14 -3.44 -9.92
C LEU A 61 -12.02 -4.30 -10.83
N VAL A 62 -11.68 -5.57 -11.04
CA VAL A 62 -12.49 -6.49 -11.85
C VAL A 62 -13.87 -6.69 -11.23
N LYS A 63 -13.93 -6.97 -9.92
CA LYS A 63 -15.16 -7.22 -9.18
C LYS A 63 -16.11 -6.03 -9.24
N GLU A 64 -15.62 -4.83 -8.96
CA GLU A 64 -16.43 -3.61 -8.92
C GLU A 64 -16.83 -3.10 -10.31
N THR A 65 -16.05 -3.38 -11.36
CA THR A 65 -16.36 -2.93 -12.73
C THR A 65 -17.10 -3.97 -13.57
N GLY A 66 -17.15 -5.23 -13.12
CA GLY A 66 -17.71 -6.37 -13.87
C GLY A 66 -16.83 -6.83 -15.05
N MET A 67 -15.57 -6.39 -15.11
CA MET A 67 -14.64 -6.67 -16.23
C MET A 67 -13.95 -8.03 -16.06
N PHE A 68 -14.73 -9.10 -15.81
CA PHE A 68 -14.23 -10.43 -15.47
C PHE A 68 -13.33 -11.06 -16.54
N GLN A 69 -13.45 -10.65 -17.79
CA GLN A 69 -12.59 -11.10 -18.89
C GLN A 69 -11.11 -10.69 -18.72
N TYR A 70 -10.80 -9.72 -17.86
CA TYR A 70 -9.44 -9.28 -17.53
C TYR A 70 -8.90 -9.88 -16.22
N HIS A 71 -9.66 -10.78 -15.59
CA HIS A 71 -9.22 -11.47 -14.38
C HIS A 71 -8.14 -12.51 -14.70
N VAL A 72 -6.89 -12.21 -14.32
CA VAL A 72 -5.75 -13.10 -14.52
C VAL A 72 -4.81 -13.02 -13.32
N ASN A 73 -4.24 -14.18 -12.94
CA ASN A 73 -3.24 -14.26 -11.87
C ASN A 73 -1.82 -14.18 -12.42
N HIS A 74 -1.65 -14.41 -13.72
CA HIS A 74 -0.38 -14.30 -14.43
C HIS A 74 -0.57 -13.55 -15.76
N PRO A 75 0.30 -12.59 -16.14
CA PRO A 75 0.12 -11.79 -17.36
C PRO A 75 -0.09 -12.60 -18.65
N LEU A 76 0.63 -13.72 -18.79
CA LEU A 76 0.51 -14.66 -19.91
C LEU A 76 -0.89 -15.31 -20.06
N GLN A 77 -1.73 -15.28 -19.03
CA GLN A 77 -3.08 -15.86 -19.06
C GLN A 77 -4.11 -14.96 -19.74
N LEU A 78 -3.81 -13.66 -19.94
CA LEU A 78 -4.77 -12.76 -20.58
C LEU A 78 -5.01 -13.21 -22.03
N ALA A 79 -6.28 -13.30 -22.44
CA ALA A 79 -6.63 -13.73 -23.80
C ALA A 79 -6.02 -12.78 -24.85
N LYS A 80 -5.50 -13.32 -25.97
CA LYS A 80 -4.72 -12.54 -26.96
C LYS A 80 -5.49 -11.35 -27.52
N GLU A 81 -6.79 -11.52 -27.73
CA GLU A 81 -7.71 -10.50 -28.21
C GLU A 81 -7.94 -9.34 -27.24
N LEU A 82 -7.58 -9.50 -25.95
CA LEU A 82 -7.65 -8.46 -24.93
C LEU A 82 -6.32 -7.76 -24.67
N ARG A 83 -5.22 -8.26 -25.26
CA ARG A 83 -3.88 -7.71 -25.05
C ARG A 83 -3.69 -6.49 -25.93
N THR A 84 -3.28 -5.38 -25.32
CA THR A 84 -2.69 -4.27 -26.08
C THR A 84 -1.29 -4.66 -26.56
N GLU A 85 -0.72 -3.87 -27.47
CA GLU A 85 0.69 -4.00 -27.88
C GLU A 85 1.63 -3.93 -26.66
N ARG A 86 1.34 -3.06 -25.68
CA ARG A 86 2.14 -2.93 -24.46
C ARG A 86 2.10 -4.20 -23.62
N TRP A 87 0.91 -4.82 -23.49
CA TRP A 87 0.75 -6.09 -22.77
C TRP A 87 1.42 -7.25 -23.49
N GLU A 88 1.31 -7.32 -24.82
CA GLU A 88 1.98 -8.37 -25.60
C GLU A 88 3.50 -8.25 -25.46
N LYS A 89 4.04 -7.02 -25.46
CA LYS A 89 5.47 -6.78 -25.20
C LYS A 89 5.91 -7.25 -23.82
N LEU A 90 5.11 -7.00 -22.78
CA LEU A 90 5.37 -7.57 -21.44
C LEU A 90 5.37 -9.11 -21.48
N CYS A 91 4.44 -9.73 -22.21
CA CYS A 91 4.40 -11.18 -22.37
C CYS A 91 5.67 -11.71 -23.05
N GLU A 92 6.17 -11.05 -24.10
CA GLU A 92 7.44 -11.42 -24.76
C GLU A 92 8.62 -11.40 -23.80
N TYR A 93 8.74 -10.36 -22.96
CA TYR A 93 9.81 -10.29 -21.96
C TYR A 93 9.70 -11.42 -20.93
N LEU A 94 8.49 -11.77 -20.49
CA LEU A 94 8.29 -12.86 -19.53
C LEU A 94 8.63 -14.22 -20.13
N SER A 95 8.23 -14.48 -21.37
CA SER A 95 8.54 -15.74 -22.06
C SER A 95 10.04 -15.96 -22.25
N ASN A 96 10.84 -14.89 -22.33
CA ASN A 96 12.29 -14.96 -22.50
C ASN A 96 13.06 -14.54 -21.23
N TYR A 97 12.39 -14.50 -20.08
CA TYR A 97 12.93 -13.83 -18.88
C TYR A 97 14.29 -14.36 -18.44
N GLN A 98 14.51 -15.68 -18.52
CA GLN A 98 15.74 -16.30 -18.02
C GLN A 98 16.99 -15.82 -18.77
N GLU A 99 16.85 -15.50 -20.05
CA GLU A 99 17.92 -15.04 -20.94
C GLU A 99 18.22 -13.53 -20.80
N LEU A 100 17.37 -12.79 -20.09
CA LEU A 100 17.53 -11.35 -19.92
C LEU A 100 18.70 -11.00 -18.97
N PRO A 101 19.42 -9.89 -19.23
CA PRO A 101 20.34 -9.31 -18.26
C PRO A 101 19.62 -8.91 -16.95
N ASN A 102 20.34 -8.93 -15.82
CA ASN A 102 19.77 -8.64 -14.49
C ASN A 102 19.05 -7.28 -14.41
N ILE A 103 19.64 -6.22 -14.97
CA ILE A 103 18.99 -4.91 -15.01
C ILE A 103 17.65 -4.93 -15.79
N THR A 104 17.55 -5.73 -16.85
CA THR A 104 16.31 -5.88 -17.62
C THR A 104 15.30 -6.74 -16.86
N LYS A 105 15.76 -7.81 -16.20
CA LYS A 105 14.93 -8.59 -15.27
C LYS A 105 14.29 -7.69 -14.21
N LEU A 106 15.08 -6.80 -13.61
CA LEU A 106 14.59 -5.84 -12.62
C LEU A 106 13.51 -4.90 -13.20
N ARG A 107 13.68 -4.40 -14.42
CA ARG A 107 12.68 -3.53 -15.08
C ARG A 107 11.36 -4.26 -15.32
N VAL A 108 11.41 -5.53 -15.79
CA VAL A 108 10.21 -6.37 -15.95
C VAL A 108 9.52 -6.58 -14.61
N MET A 109 10.28 -6.90 -13.57
CA MET A 109 9.74 -7.18 -12.23
C MET A 109 9.16 -5.93 -11.55
N ASN A 110 9.77 -4.76 -11.74
CA ASN A 110 9.20 -3.50 -11.27
C ASN A 110 7.85 -3.19 -11.95
N LEU A 111 7.75 -3.40 -13.26
CA LEU A 111 6.48 -3.24 -13.98
C LEU A 111 5.42 -4.22 -13.46
N LEU A 112 5.77 -5.50 -13.24
CA LEU A 112 4.86 -6.47 -12.64
C LEU A 112 4.39 -6.07 -11.24
N ARG A 113 5.31 -5.59 -10.40
CA ARG A 113 4.99 -5.10 -9.05
C ARG A 113 4.04 -3.91 -9.10
N SER A 114 4.27 -2.94 -9.98
CA SER A 114 3.37 -1.79 -10.18
C SER A 114 1.98 -2.20 -10.70
N LEU A 115 1.90 -3.29 -11.45
CA LEU A 115 0.65 -3.90 -11.90
C LEU A 115 -0.01 -4.83 -10.87
N CYS A 116 0.56 -4.95 -9.66
CA CYS A 116 0.12 -5.82 -8.56
C CYS A 116 0.28 -7.34 -8.80
N PHE A 117 1.18 -7.77 -9.70
CA PHE A 117 1.50 -9.19 -9.92
C PHE A 117 2.58 -9.72 -8.97
N HIS A 118 2.44 -9.47 -7.66
CA HIS A 118 3.46 -9.79 -6.66
C HIS A 118 3.82 -11.28 -6.58
N ARG A 119 2.83 -12.18 -6.73
CA ARG A 119 3.07 -13.63 -6.73
C ARG A 119 3.93 -14.05 -7.93
N VAL A 120 3.71 -13.45 -9.09
CA VAL A 120 4.53 -13.68 -10.30
C VAL A 120 5.96 -13.15 -10.09
N VAL A 121 6.13 -12.00 -9.43
CA VAL A 121 7.47 -11.51 -9.07
C VAL A 121 8.23 -12.54 -8.22
N LYS A 122 7.57 -13.15 -7.23
CA LYS A 122 8.16 -14.21 -6.39
C LYS A 122 8.44 -15.51 -7.17
N GLU A 123 7.69 -15.81 -8.21
CA GLU A 123 7.94 -16.98 -9.06
C GLU A 123 9.20 -16.79 -9.94
N TYR A 124 9.39 -15.59 -10.48
CA TYR A 124 10.47 -15.30 -11.43
C TYR A 124 11.79 -14.89 -10.78
N ILE A 125 11.77 -14.32 -9.58
CA ILE A 125 12.99 -14.01 -8.81
C ILE A 125 13.12 -15.08 -7.72
N PRO A 126 14.02 -16.07 -7.83
CA PRO A 126 14.28 -17.01 -6.75
C PRO A 126 14.88 -16.29 -5.52
N GLU A 127 14.97 -16.99 -4.39
CA GLU A 127 15.75 -16.48 -3.26
C GLU A 127 17.21 -16.25 -3.68
N ILE A 128 17.76 -15.10 -3.30
CA ILE A 128 19.12 -14.68 -3.63
C ILE A 128 19.95 -14.79 -2.35
N SER A 129 21.09 -15.47 -2.42
CA SER A 129 21.93 -15.71 -1.24
C SER A 129 22.60 -14.42 -0.72
N SER A 130 22.98 -14.40 0.55
CA SER A 130 23.69 -13.26 1.16
C SER A 130 24.98 -12.91 0.43
N ASP A 131 25.72 -13.90 -0.10
CA ASP A 131 26.95 -13.68 -0.86
C ASP A 131 26.68 -13.02 -2.22
N GLU A 132 25.60 -13.40 -2.89
CA GLU A 132 25.14 -12.77 -4.14
C GLU A 132 24.64 -11.33 -3.89
N ILE A 133 23.90 -11.12 -2.80
CA ILE A 133 23.47 -9.78 -2.38
C ILE A 133 24.67 -8.88 -2.10
N ALA A 134 25.70 -9.38 -1.43
CA ALA A 134 26.88 -8.60 -1.07
C ALA A 134 27.76 -8.26 -2.28
N SER A 135 27.84 -9.15 -3.25
CA SER A 135 28.76 -9.02 -4.39
C SER A 135 28.24 -8.10 -5.50
N ASN A 136 26.92 -7.85 -5.59
CA ASN A 136 26.34 -7.11 -6.71
C ASN A 136 25.08 -6.31 -6.33
N VAL A 137 25.11 -4.99 -6.56
CA VAL A 137 23.98 -4.09 -6.27
C VAL A 137 22.72 -4.40 -7.09
N GLU A 138 22.85 -4.92 -8.32
CA GLU A 138 21.71 -5.32 -9.15
C GLU A 138 21.03 -6.55 -8.56
N LEU A 139 21.81 -7.54 -8.08
CA LEU A 139 21.27 -8.72 -7.40
C LEU A 139 20.63 -8.34 -6.07
N ALA A 140 21.24 -7.46 -5.29
CA ALA A 140 20.63 -6.89 -4.09
C ALA A 140 19.30 -6.18 -4.40
N THR A 141 19.23 -5.45 -5.52
CA THR A 141 18.00 -4.74 -5.94
C THR A 141 16.91 -5.70 -6.42
N LEU A 142 17.28 -6.80 -7.09
CA LEU A 142 16.35 -7.89 -7.42
C LEU A 142 15.82 -8.57 -6.15
N ALA A 143 16.70 -8.88 -5.19
CA ALA A 143 16.32 -9.43 -3.89
C ALA A 143 15.33 -8.50 -3.18
N TRP A 144 15.57 -7.19 -3.21
CA TRP A 144 14.67 -6.19 -2.66
C TRP A 144 13.30 -6.16 -3.35
N CYS A 145 13.27 -6.27 -4.68
CA CYS A 145 12.01 -6.35 -5.44
C CYS A 145 11.18 -7.58 -5.04
N ARG A 146 11.83 -8.73 -4.82
CA ARG A 146 11.20 -9.95 -4.30
C ARG A 146 10.71 -9.74 -2.87
N ALA A 147 11.57 -9.27 -1.97
CA ALA A 147 11.27 -9.08 -0.56
C ALA A 147 10.10 -8.10 -0.33
N LEU A 148 10.02 -7.02 -1.11
CA LEU A 148 8.86 -6.12 -1.11
C LEU A 148 7.57 -6.82 -1.56
N SER A 149 7.66 -7.72 -2.54
CA SER A 149 6.49 -8.50 -2.97
C SER A 149 6.06 -9.48 -1.88
N SER A 150 7.01 -10.14 -1.20
CA SER A 150 6.72 -10.96 -0.01
C SER A 150 6.07 -10.14 1.12
N LEU A 151 6.60 -8.95 1.42
CA LEU A 151 6.02 -8.01 2.40
C LEU A 151 4.59 -7.62 2.02
N ILE A 152 4.29 -7.36 0.74
CA ILE A 152 2.94 -6.92 0.33
C ILE A 152 1.93 -8.08 0.40
N THR A 153 2.36 -9.33 0.15
CA THR A 153 1.48 -10.51 0.14
C THR A 153 1.46 -11.30 1.44
N HIS A 154 2.14 -10.85 2.51
CA HIS A 154 2.27 -11.64 3.75
C HIS A 154 0.92 -12.00 4.41
N PHE A 155 -0.12 -11.17 4.22
CA PHE A 155 -1.47 -11.48 4.71
C PHE A 155 -2.07 -12.73 4.04
N ASP A 156 -1.67 -13.05 2.81
CA ASP A 156 -2.13 -14.23 2.06
C ASP A 156 -1.49 -15.50 2.61
N ASP A 157 -0.19 -15.44 2.87
CA ASP A 157 0.64 -16.61 3.18
C ASP A 157 0.72 -16.87 4.71
N ARG A 158 0.34 -15.88 5.54
CA ARG A 158 0.45 -15.90 7.02
C ARG A 158 1.85 -16.23 7.53
N THR A 159 2.88 -16.00 6.72
CA THR A 159 4.29 -16.14 7.11
C THR A 159 4.98 -14.77 7.18
N PHE A 160 6.01 -14.68 8.01
CA PHE A 160 6.84 -13.48 8.18
C PHE A 160 8.22 -13.67 7.54
N ASP A 161 8.32 -14.56 6.55
CA ASP A 161 9.59 -14.93 5.90
C ASP A 161 10.24 -13.73 5.18
N TYR A 162 9.41 -12.76 4.76
CA TYR A 162 9.87 -11.50 4.16
C TYR A 162 10.84 -10.73 5.06
N ILE A 163 10.76 -10.88 6.38
CA ILE A 163 11.63 -10.16 7.33
C ILE A 163 13.05 -10.68 7.25
N GLN A 164 13.22 -11.99 7.03
CA GLN A 164 14.53 -12.59 6.82
C GLN A 164 15.13 -12.14 5.49
N GLU A 165 14.31 -12.08 4.43
CA GLU A 165 14.73 -11.56 3.13
C GLU A 165 15.20 -10.09 3.25
N ILE A 166 14.42 -9.23 3.91
CA ILE A 166 14.77 -7.81 4.09
C ILE A 166 16.00 -7.65 4.98
N ALA A 167 16.10 -8.40 6.09
CA ALA A 167 17.25 -8.35 6.98
C ALA A 167 18.54 -8.78 6.27
N ALA A 168 18.49 -9.81 5.42
CA ALA A 168 19.65 -10.23 4.63
C ALA A 168 20.13 -9.09 3.71
N ILE A 169 19.21 -8.36 3.07
CA ILE A 169 19.54 -7.21 2.22
C ILE A 169 20.12 -6.07 3.07
N ALA A 170 19.46 -5.72 4.17
CA ALA A 170 19.87 -4.64 5.06
C ALA A 170 21.27 -4.89 5.68
N THR A 171 21.62 -6.15 5.93
CA THR A 171 22.95 -6.53 6.43
C THR A 171 23.99 -6.57 5.31
N HIS A 172 23.70 -7.29 4.22
CA HIS A 172 24.73 -7.73 3.29
C HIS A 172 24.88 -6.87 2.04
N ALA A 173 23.86 -6.10 1.64
CA ALA A 173 23.97 -5.28 0.43
C ALA A 173 25.17 -4.31 0.50
N PRO A 174 25.71 -3.85 -0.64
CA PRO A 174 26.85 -2.93 -0.66
C PRO A 174 26.57 -1.68 0.17
N SER A 175 27.51 -1.31 1.05
CA SER A 175 27.38 -0.14 1.91
C SER A 175 27.23 1.16 1.10
N GLY A 176 26.41 2.07 1.60
CA GLY A 176 26.03 3.30 0.89
C GLY A 176 25.14 3.07 -0.34
N SER A 177 24.63 1.86 -0.60
CA SER A 177 23.67 1.65 -1.69
C SER A 177 22.25 2.03 -1.27
N LYS A 178 21.47 2.59 -2.21
CA LYS A 178 20.05 2.93 -2.01
C LYS A 178 19.23 1.72 -1.53
N VAL A 179 19.54 0.52 -2.04
CA VAL A 179 18.83 -0.72 -1.66
C VAL A 179 19.07 -1.11 -0.21
N LYS A 180 20.31 -1.00 0.28
CA LYS A 180 20.64 -1.27 1.69
C LYS A 180 19.91 -0.32 2.63
N ILE A 181 19.94 0.97 2.30
CA ILE A 181 19.25 2.02 3.07
C ILE A 181 17.75 1.76 3.11
N ASN A 182 17.12 1.45 1.97
CA ASN A 182 15.69 1.14 1.91
C ASN A 182 15.33 -0.09 2.74
N ALA A 183 16.14 -1.15 2.67
CA ALA A 183 15.93 -2.35 3.47
C ALA A 183 16.09 -2.06 4.98
N GLY A 184 17.14 -1.33 5.38
CA GLY A 184 17.34 -0.92 6.76
C GLY A 184 16.22 -0.03 7.30
N LEU A 185 15.73 0.93 6.50
CA LEU A 185 14.57 1.74 6.88
C LEU A 185 13.32 0.88 7.07
N GLN A 186 13.10 -0.12 6.22
CA GLN A 186 12.00 -1.06 6.40
C GLN A 186 12.19 -1.88 7.68
N MET A 187 13.40 -2.31 8.02
CA MET A 187 13.66 -3.00 9.30
C MET A 187 13.32 -2.12 10.51
N VAL A 188 13.64 -0.81 10.48
CA VAL A 188 13.23 0.13 11.54
C VAL A 188 11.70 0.14 11.70
N VAL A 189 10.97 0.21 10.58
CA VAL A 189 9.50 0.24 10.58
C VAL A 189 8.91 -1.07 11.09
N GLU A 190 9.38 -2.23 10.63
CA GLU A 190 8.89 -3.55 11.06
C GLU A 190 9.13 -3.78 12.56
N TYR A 191 10.36 -3.53 13.03
CA TYR A 191 10.68 -3.68 14.45
C TYR A 191 9.92 -2.71 15.34
N SER A 192 9.56 -1.54 14.82
CA SER A 192 8.75 -0.60 15.58
C SER A 192 7.27 -0.93 15.59
N LYS A 193 6.66 -1.20 14.43
CA LYS A 193 5.20 -1.31 14.31
C LYS A 193 4.67 -2.72 14.58
N ILE A 194 5.43 -3.74 14.20
CA ILE A 194 4.98 -5.13 14.29
C ILE A 194 5.49 -5.76 15.57
N PHE A 195 6.78 -5.58 15.89
CA PHE A 195 7.41 -6.24 17.03
C PHE A 195 7.45 -5.40 18.31
N GLY A 196 7.44 -4.06 18.18
CA GLY A 196 7.66 -3.18 19.33
C GLY A 196 9.05 -3.37 19.97
N ASP A 197 10.04 -3.82 19.20
CA ASP A 197 11.41 -4.03 19.67
C ASP A 197 12.23 -2.75 19.47
N LEU A 198 12.30 -1.95 20.54
CA LEU A 198 13.00 -0.68 20.53
C LEU A 198 14.51 -0.85 20.24
N ALA A 199 15.16 -1.85 20.83
CA ALA A 199 16.61 -2.02 20.68
C ALA A 199 16.98 -2.39 19.23
N ALA A 200 16.20 -3.28 18.61
CA ALA A 200 16.39 -3.61 17.20
C ALA A 200 16.11 -2.40 16.29
N ALA A 201 15.05 -1.63 16.56
CA ALA A 201 14.73 -0.44 15.78
C ALA A 201 15.82 0.64 15.89
N GLU A 202 16.41 0.82 17.07
CA GLU A 202 17.56 1.72 17.29
C GLU A 202 18.80 1.26 16.53
N PHE A 203 19.13 -0.03 16.62
CA PHE A 203 20.25 -0.62 15.88
C PHE A 203 20.13 -0.34 14.37
N TRP A 204 18.98 -0.65 13.77
CA TRP A 204 18.78 -0.43 12.33
C TRP A 204 18.78 1.05 11.95
N ARG A 205 18.29 1.93 12.82
CA ARG A 205 18.37 3.37 12.62
C ARG A 205 19.83 3.84 12.57
N GLU A 206 20.68 3.34 13.46
CA GLU A 206 22.11 3.67 13.47
C GLU A 206 22.82 3.17 12.22
N GLU A 207 22.58 1.92 11.81
CA GLU A 207 23.17 1.35 10.58
C GLU A 207 22.77 2.14 9.33
N VAL A 208 21.47 2.45 9.18
CA VAL A 208 20.99 3.29 8.07
C VAL A 208 21.65 4.67 8.07
N THR A 209 21.83 5.28 9.25
CA THR A 209 22.48 6.60 9.34
C THR A 209 23.91 6.57 8.81
N LYS A 210 24.67 5.49 9.11
CA LYS A 210 26.03 5.29 8.58
C LYS A 210 26.02 5.17 7.06
N ASP A 211 25.12 4.37 6.50
CA ASP A 211 25.00 4.19 5.05
C ASP A 211 24.57 5.48 4.33
N ILE A 212 23.70 6.29 4.94
CA ILE A 212 23.32 7.60 4.40
C ILE A 212 24.53 8.52 4.32
N GLU A 213 25.39 8.59 5.34
CA GLU A 213 26.59 9.43 5.30
C GLU A 213 27.59 8.97 4.23
N ILE A 214 27.66 7.67 3.92
CA ILE A 214 28.46 7.15 2.80
C ILE A 214 27.84 7.57 1.46
N LEU A 215 26.52 7.48 1.31
CA LEU A 215 25.83 7.79 0.05
C LEU A 215 25.78 9.30 -0.23
N LYS A 216 25.67 10.13 0.82
CA LYS A 216 25.42 11.58 0.77
C LYS A 216 26.28 12.37 -0.22
N PRO A 217 27.61 12.15 -0.34
CA PRO A 217 28.43 12.89 -1.31
C PRO A 217 28.03 12.66 -2.77
N SER A 218 27.30 11.58 -3.09
CA SER A 218 26.84 11.26 -4.44
C SER A 218 25.45 11.81 -4.78
N LEU A 219 24.73 12.35 -3.79
CA LEU A 219 23.35 12.81 -3.96
C LEU A 219 23.31 14.29 -4.37
N ASN A 220 22.45 14.61 -5.33
CA ASN A 220 22.06 16.00 -5.57
C ASN A 220 21.03 16.49 -4.52
N GLU A 221 20.71 17.79 -4.55
CA GLU A 221 19.79 18.42 -3.59
C GLU A 221 18.40 17.76 -3.58
N PHE A 222 17.87 17.38 -4.75
CA PHE A 222 16.57 16.71 -4.84
C PHE A 222 16.63 15.32 -4.21
N GLU A 223 17.62 14.51 -4.57
CA GLU A 223 17.77 13.15 -4.05
C GLU A 223 18.03 13.12 -2.54
N TYR A 224 18.84 14.05 -2.03
CA TYR A 224 19.09 14.18 -0.61
C TYR A 224 17.81 14.53 0.17
N ASN A 225 17.06 15.55 -0.27
CA ASN A 225 15.81 15.93 0.39
C ASN A 225 14.76 14.81 0.34
N LEU A 226 14.67 14.08 -0.78
CA LEU A 226 13.75 12.95 -0.90
C LEU A 226 14.11 11.85 0.10
N LEU A 227 15.40 11.46 0.13
CA LEU A 227 15.92 10.46 1.05
C LEU A 227 15.71 10.86 2.52
N MET A 228 16.02 12.10 2.88
CA MET A 228 15.89 12.55 4.27
C MET A 228 14.44 12.66 4.72
N SER A 229 13.52 13.04 3.83
CA SER A 229 12.08 13.00 4.12
C SER A 229 11.61 11.57 4.39
N MET A 230 12.01 10.60 3.55
CA MET A 230 11.71 9.18 3.77
C MET A 230 12.35 8.64 5.05
N TYR A 231 13.60 9.02 5.33
CA TYR A 231 14.32 8.63 6.54
C TYR A 231 13.57 9.08 7.79
N TYR A 232 13.29 10.38 7.95
CA TYR A 232 12.62 10.89 9.14
C TYR A 232 11.20 10.37 9.30
N ARG A 233 10.48 10.12 8.20
CA ARG A 233 9.16 9.45 8.25
C ARG A 233 9.24 8.03 8.82
N SER A 234 10.32 7.31 8.54
CA SER A 234 10.52 5.93 9.01
C SER A 234 11.14 5.85 10.41
N VAL A 235 12.09 6.73 10.75
CA VAL A 235 12.81 6.63 12.03
C VAL A 235 12.08 7.29 13.21
N SER A 236 11.06 8.10 12.95
CA SER A 236 10.23 8.73 13.99
C SER A 236 9.43 7.71 14.82
N PHE A 237 9.29 6.47 14.33
CA PHE A 237 8.75 5.37 15.13
C PHE A 237 9.62 5.03 16.35
N VAL A 238 10.93 5.27 16.30
CA VAL A 238 11.85 5.01 17.43
C VAL A 238 11.52 5.91 18.65
N PRO A 239 11.50 7.26 18.54
CA PRO A 239 11.06 8.09 19.65
C PRO A 239 9.58 7.84 20.02
N PHE A 240 8.73 7.44 19.09
CA PHE A 240 7.36 7.03 19.40
C PHE A 240 7.32 5.82 20.35
N LEU A 241 8.12 4.77 20.11
CA LEU A 241 8.26 3.62 21.03
C LEU A 241 8.81 4.04 22.40
N ARG A 242 9.76 4.97 22.43
CA ARG A 242 10.27 5.57 23.68
C ARG A 242 9.24 6.44 24.40
N ARG A 243 8.08 6.70 23.77
CA ARG A 243 7.05 7.64 24.24
C ARG A 243 7.57 9.07 24.37
N ASP A 244 8.61 9.41 23.60
CA ASP A 244 9.18 10.74 23.54
C ASP A 244 8.38 11.59 22.54
N LYS A 245 7.32 12.21 23.06
CA LYS A 245 6.40 13.02 22.26
C LYS A 245 7.07 14.22 21.61
N GLN A 246 7.98 14.89 22.32
CA GLN A 246 8.68 16.04 21.76
C GLN A 246 9.54 15.60 20.58
N LYS A 247 10.28 14.49 20.73
CA LYS A 247 11.18 14.04 19.68
C LYS A 247 10.45 13.53 18.43
N VAL A 248 9.27 12.92 18.59
CA VAL A 248 8.40 12.58 17.45
C VAL A 248 8.06 13.83 16.64
N VAL A 249 7.61 14.90 17.30
CA VAL A 249 7.24 16.16 16.62
C VAL A 249 8.45 16.77 15.91
N GLU A 250 9.60 16.86 16.58
CA GLU A 250 10.83 17.39 15.99
C GLU A 250 11.26 16.63 14.72
N GLU A 251 11.25 15.29 14.76
CA GLU A 251 11.64 14.48 13.61
C GLU A 251 10.61 14.56 12.48
N MET A 252 9.32 14.67 12.80
CA MET A 252 8.27 14.86 11.81
C MET A 252 8.29 16.28 11.18
N ASP A 253 8.73 17.30 11.91
CA ASP A 253 8.97 18.63 11.35
C ASP A 253 10.15 18.61 10.36
N LEU A 254 11.22 17.88 10.66
CA LEU A 254 12.34 17.67 9.72
C LEU A 254 11.88 16.91 8.46
N CYS A 255 11.08 15.86 8.64
CA CYS A 255 10.48 15.10 7.54
C CYS A 255 9.69 16.01 6.57
N GLU A 256 8.84 16.87 7.12
CA GLU A 256 8.01 17.81 6.36
C GLU A 256 8.85 18.90 5.70
N SER A 257 9.84 19.45 6.40
CA SER A 257 10.78 20.45 5.87
C SER A 257 11.51 19.94 4.63
N HIS A 258 12.04 18.72 4.69
CA HIS A 258 12.68 18.08 3.53
C HIS A 258 11.70 17.81 2.39
N ALA A 259 10.48 17.33 2.70
CA ALA A 259 9.45 17.11 1.66
C ALA A 259 9.09 18.40 0.91
N ARG A 260 8.93 19.52 1.63
CA ARG A 260 8.60 20.82 1.06
C ARG A 260 9.77 21.48 0.32
N SER A 261 11.00 21.07 0.60
CA SER A 261 12.22 21.59 -0.04
C SER A 261 12.51 20.95 -1.41
N LEU A 262 11.75 19.92 -1.80
CA LEU A 262 11.89 19.28 -3.12
C LEU A 262 11.54 20.24 -4.25
N LYS A 263 12.51 20.48 -5.14
CA LYS A 263 12.37 21.32 -6.34
C LYS A 263 12.45 20.44 -7.59
N PRO A 264 11.31 20.03 -8.17
CA PRO A 264 11.30 19.10 -9.28
C PRO A 264 11.59 19.78 -10.63
N GLU A 265 12.41 19.15 -11.46
CA GLU A 265 12.85 19.64 -12.78
C GLU A 265 12.22 18.88 -13.95
N ASN A 266 11.62 17.72 -13.69
CA ASN A 266 10.98 16.86 -14.69
C ASN A 266 9.73 16.18 -14.13
N GLU A 267 8.95 15.54 -15.01
CA GLU A 267 7.68 14.91 -14.66
C GLU A 267 7.84 13.83 -13.56
N LEU A 268 8.85 12.97 -13.65
CA LEU A 268 9.12 11.95 -12.63
C LEU A 268 9.33 12.60 -11.25
N GLN A 269 10.16 13.65 -11.19
CA GLN A 269 10.40 14.40 -9.95
C GLN A 269 9.14 15.09 -9.44
N GLN A 270 8.30 15.65 -10.31
CA GLN A 270 7.05 16.29 -9.92
C GLN A 270 6.10 15.29 -9.25
N ILE A 271 5.95 14.11 -9.86
CA ILE A 271 5.10 13.05 -9.31
C ILE A 271 5.64 12.54 -7.98
N VAL A 272 6.94 12.26 -7.89
CA VAL A 272 7.57 11.72 -6.68
C VAL A 272 7.59 12.74 -5.55
N ALA A 273 7.83 14.03 -5.84
CA ALA A 273 7.77 15.08 -4.82
C ALA A 273 6.36 15.30 -4.28
N ARG A 274 5.36 15.33 -5.16
CA ARG A 274 3.94 15.42 -4.77
C ARG A 274 3.53 14.23 -3.89
N GLU A 275 3.83 13.01 -4.33
CA GLU A 275 3.55 11.79 -3.58
C GLU A 275 4.26 11.78 -2.22
N ASN A 276 5.54 12.13 -2.19
CA ASN A 276 6.31 12.17 -0.95
C ASN A 276 5.71 13.16 0.07
N LEU A 277 5.25 14.33 -0.40
CA LEU A 277 4.53 15.28 0.44
C LEU A 277 3.20 14.70 0.93
N SER A 278 2.41 14.05 0.07
CA SER A 278 1.17 13.38 0.48
C SER A 278 1.41 12.34 1.59
N LEU A 279 2.40 11.45 1.43
CA LEU A 279 2.76 10.44 2.43
C LEU A 279 3.31 11.03 3.74
N CYS A 280 4.07 12.12 3.64
CA CYS A 280 4.49 12.90 4.81
C CYS A 280 3.27 13.45 5.55
N MET A 281 2.38 14.13 4.84
CA MET A 281 1.18 14.74 5.43
C MET A 281 0.21 13.70 6.00
N GLU A 282 0.13 12.50 5.41
CA GLU A 282 -0.61 11.35 5.96
C GLU A 282 -0.03 10.90 7.31
N SER A 283 1.29 10.88 7.44
CA SER A 283 1.94 10.58 8.72
C SER A 283 1.71 11.69 9.74
N ARG A 284 1.76 12.96 9.30
CA ARG A 284 1.49 14.15 10.13
C ARG A 284 0.03 14.23 10.58
N SER A 285 -0.94 13.78 9.77
CA SER A 285 -2.34 13.74 10.21
C SER A 285 -2.56 12.72 11.32
N LYS A 286 -1.95 11.53 11.20
CA LYS A 286 -1.95 10.48 12.24
C LYS A 286 -1.28 10.96 13.52
N GLU A 287 -0.18 11.70 13.41
CA GLU A 287 0.46 12.39 14.52
C GLU A 287 -0.50 13.38 15.20
N SER A 288 -1.19 14.25 14.44
CA SER A 288 -2.18 15.19 15.00
C SER A 288 -3.30 14.49 15.76
N ILE A 289 -3.84 13.39 15.21
CA ILE A 289 -4.86 12.57 15.88
C ILE A 289 -4.31 12.00 17.19
N TRP A 290 -3.09 11.46 17.18
CA TRP A 290 -2.42 10.95 18.37
C TRP A 290 -2.18 12.05 19.43
N LEU A 291 -1.88 13.27 18.98
CA LEU A 291 -1.77 14.47 19.82
C LEU A 291 -3.12 15.01 20.31
N LYS A 292 -4.24 14.44 19.82
CA LYS A 292 -5.63 14.86 20.07
C LYS A 292 -5.98 16.24 19.49
N ASP A 293 -5.23 16.68 18.48
CA ASP A 293 -5.50 17.91 17.75
C ASP A 293 -6.28 17.58 16.45
N LEU A 294 -7.61 17.51 16.57
CA LEU A 294 -8.47 17.19 15.43
C LEU A 294 -8.61 18.35 14.44
N ASP A 295 -8.32 19.59 14.86
CA ASP A 295 -8.31 20.74 13.96
C ASP A 295 -7.12 20.66 13.01
N LEU A 296 -5.93 20.44 13.56
CA LEU A 296 -4.72 20.26 12.78
C LEU A 296 -4.77 18.97 11.94
N ALA A 297 -5.38 17.90 12.45
CA ALA A 297 -5.61 16.69 11.67
C ALA A 297 -6.46 16.98 10.43
N GLU A 298 -7.57 17.72 10.58
CA GLU A 298 -8.44 18.07 9.46
C GLU A 298 -7.70 18.94 8.43
N GLU A 299 -6.97 19.97 8.87
CA GLU A 299 -6.17 20.83 7.99
C GLU A 299 -5.19 20.00 7.14
N ARG A 300 -4.44 19.11 7.80
CA ARG A 300 -3.44 18.26 7.15
C ARG A 300 -4.10 17.31 6.14
N VAL A 301 -5.20 16.65 6.49
CA VAL A 301 -5.86 15.73 5.55
C VAL A 301 -6.52 16.47 4.39
N ARG A 302 -7.06 17.68 4.60
CA ARG A 302 -7.57 18.52 3.50
C ARG A 302 -6.47 18.87 2.50
N LEU A 303 -5.25 19.16 2.96
CA LEU A 303 -4.11 19.36 2.08
C LEU A 303 -3.80 18.09 1.27
N ILE A 304 -3.84 16.90 1.89
CA ILE A 304 -3.60 15.64 1.16
C ILE A 304 -4.65 15.44 0.06
N VAL A 305 -5.93 15.67 0.35
CA VAL A 305 -7.02 15.57 -0.65
C VAL A 305 -6.83 16.58 -1.79
N GLN A 306 -6.25 17.76 -1.53
CA GLN A 306 -5.92 18.73 -2.58
C GLN A 306 -4.74 18.26 -3.44
N LEU A 307 -3.72 17.64 -2.83
CA LEU A 307 -2.55 17.10 -3.55
C LEU A 307 -2.94 15.90 -4.42
N GLU A 308 -3.81 15.03 -3.91
CA GLU A 308 -4.22 13.78 -4.56
C GLU A 308 -5.74 13.58 -4.54
N PRO A 309 -6.49 14.39 -5.31
CA PRO A 309 -7.96 14.40 -5.27
C PRO A 309 -8.60 13.12 -5.81
N LEU A 310 -7.83 12.30 -6.52
CA LEU A 310 -8.29 11.05 -7.11
C LEU A 310 -8.00 9.82 -6.23
N GLU A 311 -7.31 9.97 -5.09
CA GLU A 311 -7.00 8.86 -4.18
C GLU A 311 -8.15 8.64 -3.17
N PRO A 312 -8.95 7.55 -3.29
CA PRO A 312 -10.09 7.30 -2.41
C PRO A 312 -9.70 7.18 -0.93
N ARG A 313 -8.49 6.70 -0.61
CA ARG A 313 -8.02 6.60 0.78
C ARG A 313 -7.98 7.94 1.49
N TYR A 314 -7.61 9.02 0.80
CA TYR A 314 -7.55 10.34 1.43
C TYR A 314 -8.92 10.97 1.63
N HIS A 315 -9.90 10.63 0.79
CA HIS A 315 -11.31 10.96 1.05
C HIS A 315 -11.85 10.20 2.26
N LEU A 316 -11.50 8.90 2.41
CA LEU A 316 -11.84 8.11 3.60
C LEU A 316 -11.24 8.71 4.87
N GLU A 317 -9.94 9.05 4.86
CA GLU A 317 -9.27 9.65 6.01
C GLU A 317 -9.88 10.99 6.41
N LEU A 318 -10.21 11.86 5.44
CA LEU A 318 -10.84 13.14 5.73
C LEU A 318 -12.22 12.94 6.35
N ALA A 319 -13.00 12.03 5.78
CA ALA A 319 -14.31 11.68 6.29
C ALA A 319 -14.23 11.11 7.72
N GLU A 320 -13.23 10.27 8.03
CA GLU A 320 -13.02 9.76 9.38
C GLU A 320 -12.75 10.88 10.40
N VAL A 321 -11.87 11.82 10.06
CA VAL A 321 -11.59 12.99 10.91
C VAL A 321 -12.85 13.84 11.11
N LEU A 322 -13.62 14.09 10.04
CA LEU A 322 -14.87 14.85 10.10
C LEU A 322 -15.93 14.14 10.96
N THR A 323 -16.04 12.81 10.87
CA THR A 323 -16.92 12.01 11.73
C THR A 323 -16.53 12.13 13.19
N LYS A 324 -15.23 12.05 13.52
CA LYS A 324 -14.73 12.25 14.90
C LYS A 324 -15.04 13.65 15.43
N ARG A 325 -15.12 14.64 14.55
CA ARG A 325 -15.53 16.02 14.86
C ARG A 325 -17.05 16.24 14.90
N GLY A 326 -17.87 15.22 14.63
CA GLY A 326 -19.32 15.34 14.56
C GLY A 326 -19.86 16.04 13.32
N LYS A 327 -19.01 16.35 12.33
CA LYS A 327 -19.39 16.95 11.04
C LYS A 327 -19.93 15.88 10.08
N LEU A 328 -21.00 15.18 10.49
CA LEU A 328 -21.49 13.96 9.82
C LEU A 328 -21.91 14.20 8.37
N GLU A 329 -22.57 15.32 8.07
CA GLU A 329 -23.04 15.61 6.72
C GLU A 329 -21.88 15.87 5.74
N GLU A 330 -20.80 16.50 6.22
CA GLU A 330 -19.58 16.69 5.42
C GLU A 330 -18.83 15.36 5.26
N ALA A 331 -18.73 14.56 6.32
CA ALA A 331 -18.11 13.23 6.26
C ALA A 331 -18.80 12.33 5.23
N ALA A 332 -20.13 12.28 5.22
CA ALA A 332 -20.91 11.51 4.25
C ALA A 332 -20.61 11.90 2.79
N LYS A 333 -20.37 13.20 2.52
CA LYS A 333 -19.98 13.69 1.18
C LYS A 333 -18.62 13.14 0.75
N TYR A 334 -17.63 13.15 1.65
CA TYR A 334 -16.30 12.61 1.34
C TYR A 334 -16.29 11.08 1.25
N TYR A 335 -17.03 10.36 2.09
CA TYR A 335 -17.23 8.91 1.90
C TYR A 335 -17.84 8.62 0.52
N ARG A 336 -18.85 9.38 0.10
CA ARG A 336 -19.45 9.25 -1.24
C ARG A 336 -18.50 9.63 -2.38
N SER A 337 -17.54 10.52 -2.16
CA SER A 337 -16.48 10.79 -3.15
C SER A 337 -15.58 9.57 -3.30
N ALA A 338 -15.17 8.92 -2.20
CA ALA A 338 -14.38 7.70 -2.24
C ALA A 338 -15.09 6.58 -3.03
N THR A 339 -16.42 6.41 -2.85
CA THR A 339 -17.16 5.36 -3.58
C THR A 339 -17.21 5.58 -5.09
N ARG A 340 -17.18 6.84 -5.55
CA ARG A 340 -17.13 7.17 -7.00
C ARG A 340 -15.76 6.93 -7.62
N LEU A 341 -14.70 7.02 -6.81
CA LEU A 341 -13.31 6.78 -7.23
C LEU A 341 -12.97 5.28 -7.30
N GLY A 342 -13.78 4.44 -6.65
CA GLY A 342 -13.61 2.99 -6.64
C GLY A 342 -12.51 2.52 -5.69
N PRO A 343 -11.92 1.34 -5.93
CA PRO A 343 -10.93 0.76 -5.04
C PRO A 343 -9.69 1.65 -4.82
N PRO A 344 -8.96 1.44 -3.71
CA PRO A 344 -9.32 0.55 -2.59
C PRO A 344 -10.34 1.20 -1.63
N GLY A 345 -11.14 0.37 -0.96
CA GLY A 345 -11.97 0.79 0.17
C GLY A 345 -13.41 1.20 -0.16
N THR A 346 -13.90 0.99 -1.40
CA THR A 346 -15.30 1.24 -1.78
C THR A 346 -16.33 0.64 -0.81
N PRO A 347 -16.21 -0.62 -0.36
CA PRO A 347 -17.18 -1.21 0.57
C PRO A 347 -17.18 -0.49 1.92
N VAL A 348 -15.98 -0.13 2.41
CA VAL A 348 -15.81 0.61 3.68
C VAL A 348 -16.37 2.01 3.56
N ALA A 349 -16.16 2.69 2.43
CA ALA A 349 -16.72 4.01 2.18
C ALA A 349 -18.24 4.01 2.22
N TRP A 350 -18.89 3.04 1.56
CA TRP A 350 -20.34 2.87 1.62
C TRP A 350 -20.82 2.58 3.05
N PHE A 351 -20.14 1.68 3.76
CA PHE A 351 -20.48 1.35 5.14
C PHE A 351 -20.40 2.57 6.06
N MET A 352 -19.30 3.34 5.99
CA MET A 352 -19.12 4.53 6.82
C MET A 352 -20.05 5.68 6.44
N ALA A 353 -20.41 5.83 5.17
CA ALA A 353 -21.46 6.75 4.73
C ALA A 353 -22.80 6.37 5.37
N GLY A 354 -23.15 5.08 5.37
CA GLY A 354 -24.35 4.56 6.01
C GLY A 354 -24.38 4.86 7.51
N GLN A 355 -23.26 4.69 8.22
CA GLN A 355 -23.16 5.05 9.64
C GLN A 355 -23.33 6.56 9.89
N CYS A 356 -22.87 7.42 8.96
CA CYS A 356 -23.11 8.86 9.07
C CYS A 356 -24.60 9.17 8.92
N HIS A 357 -25.28 8.61 7.91
CA HIS A 357 -26.72 8.77 7.70
C HIS A 357 -27.55 8.22 8.86
N GLU A 358 -27.19 7.05 9.40
CA GLU A 358 -27.85 6.46 10.57
C GLU A 358 -27.79 7.41 11.78
N LYS A 359 -26.61 7.97 12.07
CA LYS A 359 -26.44 8.95 13.16
C LYS A 359 -27.19 10.27 12.94
N MET A 360 -27.49 10.62 11.68
CA MET A 360 -28.31 11.78 11.32
C MET A 360 -29.82 11.46 11.35
N GLY A 361 -30.21 10.20 11.54
CA GLY A 361 -31.60 9.74 11.52
C GLY A 361 -32.16 9.50 10.11
N GLU A 362 -31.31 9.53 9.09
CA GLU A 362 -31.66 9.34 7.68
C GLU A 362 -31.62 7.84 7.33
N LEU A 363 -32.51 7.07 7.95
CA LEU A 363 -32.42 5.60 7.98
C LEU A 363 -32.55 4.95 6.58
N GLU A 364 -33.34 5.53 5.68
CA GLU A 364 -33.49 5.04 4.30
C GLU A 364 -32.16 5.17 3.54
N LEU A 365 -31.49 6.32 3.64
CA LEU A 365 -30.18 6.54 3.03
C LEU A 365 -29.10 5.65 3.66
N ALA A 366 -29.18 5.43 4.97
CA ALA A 366 -28.29 4.49 5.65
C ALA A 366 -28.46 3.07 5.10
N SER A 367 -29.71 2.62 4.92
CA SER A 367 -30.03 1.31 4.35
C SER A 367 -29.48 1.16 2.93
N ASP A 368 -29.70 2.15 2.06
CA ASP A 368 -29.16 2.15 0.70
C ASP A 368 -27.63 2.03 0.68
N CYS A 369 -26.94 2.79 1.54
CA CYS A 369 -25.49 2.73 1.66
C CYS A 369 -25.00 1.35 2.15
N TYR A 370 -25.66 0.77 3.15
CA TYR A 370 -25.31 -0.56 3.64
C TYR A 370 -25.54 -1.66 2.59
N LEU A 371 -26.64 -1.59 1.83
CA LEU A 371 -26.90 -2.51 0.72
C LEU A 371 -25.85 -2.36 -0.39
N ALA A 372 -25.43 -1.14 -0.73
CA ALA A 372 -24.36 -0.89 -1.69
C ALA A 372 -23.01 -1.46 -1.23
N SER A 373 -22.70 -1.39 0.06
CA SER A 373 -21.51 -2.04 0.65
C SER A 373 -21.59 -3.57 0.48
N LEU A 374 -22.73 -4.18 0.80
CA LEU A 374 -22.95 -5.63 0.70
C LEU A 374 -23.00 -6.16 -0.72
N GLN A 375 -23.35 -5.32 -1.71
CA GLN A 375 -23.25 -5.69 -3.11
C GLN A 375 -21.80 -5.99 -3.52
N ILE A 376 -20.83 -5.29 -2.90
CA ILE A 376 -19.41 -5.49 -3.16
C ILE A 376 -18.84 -6.52 -2.18
N GLU A 377 -19.15 -6.46 -0.88
CA GLU A 377 -18.69 -7.44 0.13
C GLU A 377 -19.87 -8.15 0.82
N PRO A 378 -20.42 -9.23 0.20
CA PRO A 378 -21.61 -9.93 0.72
C PRO A 378 -21.41 -10.65 2.06
N GLU A 379 -20.16 -10.77 2.51
CA GLU A 379 -19.75 -11.46 3.74
C GLU A 379 -19.52 -10.48 4.91
N ALA A 380 -19.75 -9.18 4.71
CA ALA A 380 -19.52 -8.16 5.73
C ALA A 380 -20.58 -8.20 6.85
N ILE A 381 -20.39 -9.09 7.83
CA ILE A 381 -21.30 -9.31 8.97
C ILE A 381 -21.69 -8.00 9.66
N SER A 382 -20.73 -7.11 9.92
CA SER A 382 -20.99 -5.82 10.59
C SER A 382 -22.01 -4.97 9.83
N VAL A 383 -21.98 -5.00 8.50
CA VAL A 383 -22.93 -4.25 7.67
C VAL A 383 -24.34 -4.84 7.78
N VAL A 384 -24.45 -6.18 7.79
CA VAL A 384 -25.74 -6.86 7.98
C VAL A 384 -26.30 -6.59 9.39
N GLN A 385 -25.46 -6.51 10.41
CA GLN A 385 -25.87 -6.15 11.78
C GLN A 385 -26.48 -4.74 11.83
N HIS A 386 -25.86 -3.76 11.18
CA HIS A 386 -26.41 -2.41 11.08
C HIS A 386 -27.76 -2.40 10.34
N LEU A 387 -27.90 -3.14 9.23
CA LEU A 387 -29.18 -3.28 8.53
C LEU A 387 -30.27 -3.91 9.42
N ALA A 388 -29.94 -4.98 10.14
CA ALA A 388 -30.87 -5.63 11.07
C ALA A 388 -31.33 -4.69 12.19
N ASN A 389 -30.42 -3.84 12.69
CA ASN A 389 -30.74 -2.85 13.72
C ASN A 389 -31.69 -1.75 13.23
N ILE A 390 -31.53 -1.26 12.01
CA ILE A 390 -32.37 -0.16 11.47
C ILE A 390 -33.68 -0.65 10.82
N ALA A 391 -33.75 -1.93 10.39
CA ALA A 391 -34.90 -2.46 9.65
C ALA A 391 -36.26 -2.37 10.38
N PRO A 392 -36.35 -2.55 11.71
CA PRO A 392 -37.60 -2.33 12.45
C PRO A 392 -38.07 -0.88 12.39
N SER A 393 -37.16 0.08 12.51
CA SER A 393 -37.46 1.52 12.45
C SER A 393 -37.90 1.96 11.05
N LEU A 394 -37.43 1.27 10.01
CA LEU A 394 -37.89 1.44 8.63
C LEU A 394 -39.26 0.81 8.34
N GLY A 395 -39.81 0.01 9.28
CA GLY A 395 -41.08 -0.68 9.08
C GLY A 395 -41.07 -1.65 7.90
N ASN A 396 -39.92 -2.29 7.61
CA ASN A 396 -39.73 -3.19 6.47
C ASN A 396 -39.57 -4.65 6.93
N PRO A 397 -40.66 -5.45 7.04
CA PRO A 397 -40.58 -6.84 7.50
C PRO A 397 -39.73 -7.75 6.62
N GLY A 398 -39.67 -7.46 5.31
CA GLY A 398 -38.85 -8.22 4.38
C GLY A 398 -37.36 -8.06 4.69
N LEU A 399 -36.93 -6.81 4.93
CA LEU A 399 -35.56 -6.51 5.33
C LEU A 399 -35.20 -7.11 6.69
N ILE A 400 -36.10 -7.04 7.68
CA ILE A 400 -35.91 -7.68 9.00
C ILE A 400 -35.66 -9.18 8.86
N ASN A 401 -36.53 -9.87 8.13
CA ASN A 401 -36.41 -11.32 7.94
C ASN A 401 -35.13 -11.68 7.19
N TRP A 402 -34.84 -10.95 6.10
CA TRP A 402 -33.65 -11.19 5.30
C TRP A 402 -32.36 -10.96 6.12
N SER A 403 -32.25 -9.85 6.86
CA SER A 403 -31.04 -9.52 7.61
C SER A 403 -30.78 -10.53 8.73
N ASN A 404 -31.83 -10.99 9.43
CA ASN A 404 -31.70 -11.99 10.49
C ASN A 404 -31.25 -13.35 9.96
N LEU A 405 -31.85 -13.81 8.85
CA LEU A 405 -31.44 -15.04 8.19
C LEU A 405 -30.00 -14.94 7.69
N ARG A 406 -29.65 -13.83 7.05
CA ARG A 406 -28.30 -13.61 6.53
C ARG A 406 -27.24 -13.56 7.62
N LEU A 407 -27.55 -12.96 8.77
CA LEU A 407 -26.64 -12.99 9.93
C LEU A 407 -26.40 -14.41 10.42
N ALA A 408 -27.45 -15.19 10.59
CA ALA A 408 -27.33 -16.59 11.02
C ALA A 408 -26.47 -17.41 10.03
N GLU A 409 -26.70 -17.25 8.72
CA GLU A 409 -25.88 -17.89 7.68
C GLU A 409 -24.39 -17.52 7.79
N LEU A 410 -24.09 -16.23 7.88
CA LEU A 410 -22.70 -15.75 7.93
C LEU A 410 -22.00 -16.14 9.24
N GLU A 411 -22.71 -16.16 10.36
CA GLU A 411 -22.17 -16.62 11.65
C GLU A 411 -21.87 -18.12 11.63
N GLU A 412 -22.74 -18.93 11.02
CA GLU A 412 -22.50 -20.36 10.82
C GLU A 412 -21.27 -20.59 9.92
N GLN A 413 -21.19 -19.92 8.78
CA GLN A 413 -20.03 -19.98 7.89
C GLN A 413 -18.73 -19.59 8.60
N LYS A 414 -18.77 -18.51 9.40
CA LYS A 414 -17.62 -18.07 10.20
C LYS A 414 -17.19 -19.12 11.22
N GLN A 415 -18.13 -19.82 11.85
CA GLN A 415 -17.82 -20.91 12.79
C GLN A 415 -17.20 -22.12 12.08
N GLN A 416 -17.68 -22.44 10.87
CA GLN A 416 -17.12 -23.53 10.04
C GLN A 416 -15.70 -23.21 9.54
N LEU A 417 -15.39 -21.94 9.30
CA LEU A 417 -14.08 -21.46 8.86
C LEU A 417 -13.06 -21.26 10.00
N GLN A 418 -13.48 -21.25 11.27
CA GLN A 418 -12.54 -21.21 12.39
C GLN A 418 -11.81 -22.57 12.49
N PRO A 419 -10.47 -22.63 12.34
CA PRO A 419 -9.75 -23.85 12.65
C PRO A 419 -9.92 -24.17 14.14
N LYS A 420 -10.12 -25.46 14.48
CA LYS A 420 -9.90 -25.96 15.86
C LYS A 420 -8.54 -25.43 16.31
N ALA A 421 -8.54 -24.63 17.38
CA ALA A 421 -7.40 -23.97 18.03
C ALA A 421 -6.05 -24.16 17.32
N ALA A 422 -5.59 -23.13 16.61
CA ALA A 422 -4.21 -23.10 16.15
C ALA A 422 -3.26 -23.24 17.37
N PRO A 423 -2.20 -24.06 17.28
CA PRO A 423 -1.26 -24.23 18.37
C PRO A 423 -0.63 -22.88 18.72
N ASN A 424 -0.36 -22.65 20.01
CA ASN A 424 0.43 -21.52 20.49
C ASN A 424 1.70 -21.39 19.64
N PHE A 425 1.77 -20.39 18.76
CA PHE A 425 3.01 -20.01 18.11
C PHE A 425 3.91 -19.38 19.18
N GLN A 426 4.72 -20.24 19.82
CA GLN A 426 5.88 -19.79 20.57
C GLN A 426 6.93 -19.24 19.60
N SER A 427 7.60 -18.20 20.08
CA SER A 427 8.55 -17.30 19.44
C SER A 427 9.88 -17.95 19.02
N GLU A 428 9.86 -19.10 18.36
CA GLU A 428 11.09 -19.77 17.94
C GLU A 428 11.79 -19.05 16.78
N SER A 429 11.06 -18.44 15.83
CA SER A 429 11.65 -17.66 14.73
C SER A 429 12.31 -16.35 15.19
N LEU A 430 11.74 -15.70 16.22
CA LEU A 430 12.31 -14.51 16.88
C LEU A 430 13.61 -14.85 17.62
N SER A 431 13.69 -16.04 18.23
CA SER A 431 14.91 -16.51 18.89
C SER A 431 16.03 -16.82 17.89
N ALA A 432 15.68 -17.28 16.68
CA ALA A 432 16.64 -17.54 15.61
C ALA A 432 17.22 -16.26 14.99
N LEU A 433 16.38 -15.23 14.78
CA LEU A 433 16.83 -13.90 14.34
C LEU A 433 17.73 -13.21 15.39
N LYS A 434 17.37 -13.28 16.69
CA LYS A 434 18.24 -12.83 17.79
C LYS A 434 19.59 -13.56 17.80
N ARG A 435 19.57 -14.90 17.68
CA ARG A 435 20.79 -15.72 17.64
C ARG A 435 21.63 -15.50 16.38
N SER A 436 21.03 -15.08 15.26
CA SER A 436 21.77 -14.75 14.04
C SER A 436 22.51 -13.41 14.17
N ALA A 437 21.90 -12.41 14.81
CA ALA A 437 22.55 -11.14 15.12
C ALA A 437 23.70 -11.31 16.13
N ASP A 438 23.53 -12.17 17.15
CA ASP A 438 24.57 -12.46 18.14
C ASP A 438 25.74 -13.30 17.57
N LYS A 439 25.53 -14.08 16.49
CA LYS A 439 26.57 -14.90 15.86
C LYS A 439 27.47 -14.15 14.88
N VAL A 440 27.10 -12.95 14.46
CA VAL A 440 27.94 -12.07 13.62
C VAL A 440 28.94 -11.27 14.48
N LEU A 441 28.88 -11.39 15.82
CA LEU A 441 29.72 -10.69 16.80
C LEU A 441 30.78 -11.58 17.48
N VAL A 442 31.31 -12.61 16.81
CA VAL A 442 32.56 -13.29 17.22
C VAL A 442 33.52 -13.44 16.05
#